data_AF-A0A1Z8WU57-F1
#
_entry.id   AF-A0A1Z8WU57-F1
#
_cell.length_a   1.000
_cell.length_b   1.000
_cell.length_c   1.000
_cell.angle_alpha   90.00
_cell.angle_beta   90.00
_cell.angle_gamma   90.00
#
_symmetry.space_group_name_H-M   'P 1'
#
loop_
_entity.id
_entity.type
_entity.pdbx_description
1 polymer ?
#
loop_
_entity_poly.entity_id
_entity_poly.type
_entity_poly.pdbx_seq_one_letter_code
_entity_poly.pdbx_strand_id
1 'polypeptide(L)'
;LLPMDSLVAKTSRYIIFIIDTSGSMFRYAWTKVIKQIEDTLVVYPSVKGVQILNDMGSYMFSDYQDRWIPDTPELRKKIVEKLANWNEFSNSSPAEGITTAIEAFYEPNRRISLYVYGDEFTGKSIREVVDYVTKINRKNKNKEPLVRIHAIGFPVMRAQPTDFQHTGIKFASLMRKLCKLNGGTFVGLNSFR
;
A
#
# COMPACT_ATOMS: atom_id res chain seq x y z
N LEU A 1 4.69 -7.52 36.21
CA LEU A 1 3.65 -7.29 35.18
C LEU A 1 4.25 -6.40 34.10
N LEU A 2 4.13 -6.75 32.83
CA LEU A 2 4.45 -5.81 31.75
C LEU A 2 3.40 -4.67 31.79
N PRO A 3 3.80 -3.39 31.67
CA PRO A 3 2.84 -2.28 31.66
C PRO A 3 1.80 -2.49 30.55
N MET A 4 0.54 -2.18 30.82
CA MET A 4 -0.56 -2.27 29.85
C MET A 4 -0.19 -1.54 28.53
N ASP A 5 0.50 -0.40 28.63
CA ASP A 5 1.02 0.38 27.50
C ASP A 5 1.97 -0.40 26.59
N SER A 6 2.76 -1.33 27.15
CA SER A 6 3.67 -2.19 26.38
C SER A 6 2.92 -3.29 25.62
N LEU A 7 1.77 -3.72 26.13
CA LEU A 7 0.90 -4.71 25.50
C LEU A 7 0.09 -4.06 24.38
N VAL A 8 -0.47 -2.86 24.62
CA VAL A 8 -1.14 -2.03 23.62
C VAL A 8 -0.18 -1.62 22.51
N ALA A 9 1.08 -1.29 22.82
CA ALA A 9 2.11 -1.03 21.81
C ALA A 9 2.42 -2.26 20.93
N LYS A 10 2.38 -3.47 21.50
CA LYS A 10 2.57 -4.74 20.76
C LYS A 10 1.38 -5.12 19.87
N THR A 11 0.18 -4.65 20.16
CA THR A 11 -1.04 -4.93 19.37
C THR A 11 -1.35 -3.84 18.36
N SER A 12 -1.05 -2.57 18.68
CA SER A 12 -1.26 -1.42 17.81
C SER A 12 -0.46 -1.52 16.51
N ARG A 13 -1.06 -1.09 15.42
CA ARG A 13 -0.46 -1.17 14.07
C ARG A 13 -0.26 0.21 13.48
N TYR A 14 0.68 0.30 12.56
CA TYR A 14 0.86 1.45 11.68
C TYR A 14 0.54 1.01 10.24
N ILE A 15 -0.16 1.85 9.49
CA ILE A 15 -0.63 1.52 8.15
C ILE A 15 -0.14 2.56 7.16
N ILE A 16 0.37 2.11 6.02
CA ILE A 16 0.68 2.99 4.89
C ILE A 16 -0.11 2.49 3.69
N PHE A 17 -0.91 3.36 3.10
CA PHE A 17 -1.56 3.14 1.82
C PHE A 17 -0.64 3.63 0.71
N ILE A 18 -0.37 2.79 -0.28
CA ILE A 18 0.40 3.13 -1.49
C ILE A 18 -0.58 2.95 -2.65
N ILE A 19 -0.95 4.04 -3.30
CA ILE A 19 -2.08 4.08 -4.23
C ILE A 19 -1.58 4.45 -5.61
N ASP A 20 -1.83 3.58 -6.58
CA ASP A 20 -1.73 3.91 -8.00
C ASP A 20 -2.75 5.01 -8.35
N THR A 21 -2.24 6.22 -8.60
CA THR A 21 -3.05 7.40 -8.97
C THR A 21 -3.11 7.57 -10.49
N SER A 22 -2.84 6.52 -11.27
CA SER A 22 -2.91 6.57 -12.73
C SER A 22 -4.32 6.87 -13.25
N GLY A 23 -4.38 7.38 -14.48
CA GLY A 23 -5.63 7.71 -15.13
C GLY A 23 -6.58 6.52 -15.32
N SER A 24 -6.07 5.28 -15.45
CA SER A 24 -6.90 4.08 -15.55
C SER A 24 -7.59 3.78 -14.22
N MET A 25 -6.86 3.85 -13.11
CA MET A 25 -7.41 3.74 -11.77
C MET A 25 -8.47 4.82 -11.51
N PHE A 26 -8.14 6.08 -11.79
CA PHE A 26 -9.06 7.21 -11.63
C PHE A 26 -10.35 7.06 -12.42
N ARG A 27 -10.25 6.66 -13.70
CA ARG A 27 -11.40 6.60 -14.61
C ARG A 27 -12.34 5.44 -14.29
N TYR A 28 -11.82 4.31 -13.84
CA TYR A 28 -12.58 3.07 -13.81
C TYR A 28 -12.77 2.49 -12.41
N ALA A 29 -11.78 2.61 -11.52
CA ALA A 29 -11.73 1.90 -10.24
C ALA A 29 -11.83 2.82 -9.02
N TRP A 30 -11.76 4.13 -9.18
CA TRP A 30 -11.52 5.06 -8.07
C TRP A 30 -12.54 4.97 -6.92
N THR A 31 -13.82 4.89 -7.25
CA THR A 31 -14.87 4.67 -6.24
C THR A 31 -14.64 3.41 -5.43
N LYS A 32 -14.17 2.33 -6.08
CA LYS A 32 -13.85 1.06 -5.42
C LYS A 32 -12.57 1.16 -4.58
N VAL A 33 -11.56 1.91 -5.04
CA VAL A 33 -10.33 2.19 -4.28
C VAL A 33 -10.68 2.88 -2.96
N ILE A 34 -11.46 3.96 -3.02
CA ILE A 34 -11.93 4.69 -1.82
C ILE A 34 -12.64 3.74 -0.87
N LYS A 35 -13.59 2.94 -1.38
CA LYS A 35 -14.33 1.97 -0.56
C LYS A 35 -13.42 0.94 0.11
N GLN A 36 -12.42 0.41 -0.59
CA GLN A 36 -11.49 -0.58 -0.03
C GLN A 36 -10.55 0.03 1.03
N ILE A 37 -10.16 1.30 0.88
CA ILE A 37 -9.39 2.02 1.90
C ILE A 37 -10.24 2.22 3.15
N GLU A 38 -11.50 2.64 3.00
CA GLU A 38 -12.46 2.72 4.11
C GLU A 38 -12.62 1.36 4.80
N ASP A 39 -12.86 0.29 4.05
CA ASP A 39 -13.02 -1.07 4.58
C ASP A 39 -11.76 -1.51 5.36
N THR A 40 -10.59 -1.23 4.83
CA THR A 40 -9.31 -1.53 5.49
C THR A 40 -9.19 -0.78 6.82
N LEU A 41 -9.50 0.51 6.85
CA LEU A 41 -9.47 1.31 8.07
C LEU A 41 -10.50 0.80 9.10
N VAL A 42 -11.70 0.40 8.68
CA VAL A 42 -12.74 -0.15 9.57
C VAL A 42 -12.29 -1.45 10.25
N VAL A 43 -11.60 -2.34 9.52
CA VAL A 43 -11.11 -3.63 10.06
C VAL A 43 -10.03 -3.45 11.14
N TYR A 44 -9.31 -2.32 11.15
CA TYR A 44 -8.29 -2.01 12.15
C TYR A 44 -8.77 -0.92 13.13
N PRO A 45 -9.46 -1.28 14.22
CA PRO A 45 -9.97 -0.30 15.19
C PRO A 45 -8.87 0.33 16.06
N SER A 46 -7.65 -0.21 16.05
CA SER A 46 -6.52 0.28 16.86
C SER A 46 -5.27 0.49 16.00
N VAL A 47 -5.30 1.53 15.16
CA VAL A 47 -4.14 2.03 14.40
C VAL A 47 -3.54 3.21 15.17
N LYS A 48 -2.21 3.29 15.24
CA LYS A 48 -1.50 4.41 15.89
C LYS A 48 -1.18 5.53 14.93
N GLY A 49 -0.82 5.18 13.71
CA GLY A 49 -0.48 6.14 12.69
C GLY A 49 -0.78 5.61 11.30
N VAL A 50 -1.19 6.53 10.43
CA VAL A 50 -1.52 6.27 9.03
C VAL A 50 -0.65 7.17 8.15
N GLN A 51 -0.27 6.66 6.99
CA GLN A 51 0.27 7.44 5.89
C GLN A 51 -0.35 7.02 4.56
N ILE A 52 -0.33 7.95 3.59
CA ILE A 52 -0.89 7.74 2.25
C ILE A 52 0.08 8.32 1.25
N LEU A 53 0.63 7.43 0.41
CA LEU A 53 1.56 7.72 -0.67
C LEU A 53 0.90 7.34 -1.99
N ASN A 54 1.27 8.01 -3.08
CA ASN A 54 1.01 7.44 -4.39
C ASN A 54 2.05 6.33 -4.67
N ASP A 55 1.90 5.63 -5.78
CA ASP A 55 2.81 4.57 -6.23
C ASP A 55 4.26 5.07 -6.42
N MET A 56 4.45 6.36 -6.69
CA MET A 56 5.75 7.01 -6.82
C MET A 56 6.36 7.51 -5.50
N GLY A 57 5.65 7.40 -4.37
CA GLY A 57 6.11 7.84 -3.05
C GLY A 57 5.76 9.29 -2.68
N SER A 58 4.97 9.99 -3.49
CA SER A 58 4.46 11.32 -3.15
C SER A 58 3.39 11.24 -2.05
N TYR A 59 3.57 12.05 -1.01
CA TYR A 59 2.67 12.10 0.16
C TYR A 59 1.36 12.82 -0.15
N MET A 60 0.23 12.21 0.20
CA MET A 60 -1.07 12.90 0.15
C MET A 60 -1.10 14.11 1.09
N PHE A 61 -0.49 14.00 2.27
CA PHE A 61 -0.36 15.08 3.25
C PHE A 61 1.11 15.47 3.35
N SER A 62 1.57 16.33 2.44
CA SER A 62 2.97 16.78 2.33
C SER A 62 3.54 17.32 3.64
N ASP A 63 2.73 18.02 4.44
CA ASP A 63 3.15 18.55 5.74
C ASP A 63 3.54 17.43 6.72
N TYR A 64 3.10 16.20 6.49
CA TYR A 64 3.44 15.01 7.28
C TYR A 64 4.48 14.12 6.59
N GLN A 65 5.23 14.63 5.62
CA GLN A 65 6.35 13.91 5.03
C GLN A 65 7.26 13.33 6.11
N ASP A 66 7.58 12.04 5.99
CA ASP A 66 8.41 11.24 6.89
C ASP A 66 7.94 11.22 8.36
N ARG A 67 6.68 11.59 8.62
CA ARG A 67 6.08 11.62 9.97
C ARG A 67 4.75 10.89 9.99
N TRP A 68 4.48 10.10 11.02
CA TRP A 68 3.18 9.44 11.15
C TRP A 68 2.07 10.45 11.40
N ILE A 69 0.94 10.32 10.70
CA ILE A 69 -0.28 11.06 11.03
C ILE A 69 -1.04 10.25 12.08
N PRO A 70 -1.35 10.80 13.26
CA PRO A 70 -2.12 10.08 14.28
C PRO A 70 -3.48 9.63 13.72
N ASP A 71 -3.83 8.36 13.91
CA ASP A 71 -5.12 7.85 13.46
C ASP A 71 -6.26 8.41 14.34
N THR A 72 -7.10 9.25 13.75
CA THR A 72 -8.32 9.78 14.39
C THR A 72 -9.51 9.67 13.42
N PRO A 73 -10.76 9.66 13.93
CA PRO A 73 -11.95 9.70 13.07
C PRO A 73 -11.92 10.86 12.06
N GLU A 74 -11.44 12.03 12.48
CA GLU A 74 -11.31 13.22 11.64
C GLU A 74 -10.24 13.02 10.55
N LEU A 75 -9.11 12.39 10.86
CA LEU A 75 -8.11 12.04 9.85
C LEU A 75 -8.72 11.09 8.82
N ARG A 76 -9.40 10.02 9.26
CA ARG A 76 -10.02 9.05 8.36
C ARG A 76 -11.01 9.70 7.41
N LYS A 77 -11.83 10.64 7.90
CA LYS A 77 -12.73 11.45 7.07
C LYS A 77 -11.97 12.29 6.05
N LYS A 78 -10.90 13.00 6.49
CA LYS A 78 -10.05 13.82 5.61
C LYS A 78 -9.37 13.01 4.52
N ILE A 79 -8.94 11.78 4.81
CA ILE A 79 -8.37 10.86 3.81
C ILE A 79 -9.40 10.60 2.70
N VAL A 80 -10.62 10.21 3.06
CA VAL A 80 -11.70 9.95 2.09
C VAL A 80 -12.07 11.20 1.28
N GLU A 81 -12.22 12.35 1.96
CA GLU A 81 -12.52 13.63 1.32
C GLU A 81 -11.44 14.04 0.31
N LYS A 82 -10.16 13.87 0.68
CA LYS A 82 -9.03 14.22 -0.20
C LYS A 82 -8.90 13.25 -1.37
N LEU A 83 -9.08 11.94 -1.13
CA LEU A 83 -9.05 10.92 -2.17
C LEU A 83 -10.01 11.22 -3.31
N ALA A 84 -11.18 11.81 -3.04
CA ALA A 84 -12.18 12.11 -4.06
C ALA A 84 -11.63 12.87 -5.28
N ASN A 85 -10.58 13.69 -5.09
CA ASN A 85 -10.00 14.51 -6.16
C ASN A 85 -8.46 14.37 -6.29
N TRP A 86 -7.85 13.35 -5.68
CA TRP A 86 -6.38 13.26 -5.55
C TRP A 86 -5.67 12.66 -6.77
N ASN A 87 -5.70 13.39 -7.90
CA ASN A 87 -5.16 12.93 -9.18
C ASN A 87 -3.69 13.36 -9.41
N GLU A 88 -2.78 12.84 -8.59
CA GLU A 88 -1.33 13.06 -8.74
C GLU A 88 -0.76 12.25 -9.90
N PHE A 89 0.34 12.75 -10.49
CA PHE A 89 1.05 12.01 -11.53
C PHE A 89 1.52 10.64 -11.01
N SER A 90 1.38 9.61 -11.86
CA SER A 90 1.72 8.22 -11.56
C SER A 90 2.38 7.58 -12.77
N ASN A 91 3.36 6.70 -12.51
CA ASN A 91 4.02 5.89 -13.54
C ASN A 91 3.51 4.43 -13.54
N SER A 92 2.48 4.11 -12.77
CA SER A 92 1.94 2.76 -12.55
C SER A 92 3.02 1.76 -12.10
N SER A 93 3.88 2.16 -11.17
CA SER A 93 4.93 1.34 -10.56
C SER A 93 4.91 1.48 -9.05
N PRO A 94 4.59 0.43 -8.28
CA PRO A 94 4.54 0.54 -6.82
C PRO A 94 5.93 0.51 -6.15
N ALA A 95 7.01 0.34 -6.92
CA ALA A 95 8.34 0.10 -6.36
C ALA A 95 8.86 1.29 -5.56
N GLU A 96 8.70 2.50 -6.09
CA GLU A 96 9.15 3.76 -5.51
C GLU A 96 8.38 4.09 -4.22
N GLY A 97 7.05 3.92 -4.22
CA GLY A 97 6.19 4.10 -3.05
C GLY A 97 6.47 3.08 -1.95
N ILE A 98 6.71 1.81 -2.30
CA ILE A 98 7.12 0.78 -1.33
C ILE A 98 8.48 1.13 -0.72
N THR A 99 9.42 1.60 -1.54
CA THR A 99 10.76 2.00 -1.10
C THR A 99 10.69 3.16 -0.12
N THR A 100 10.00 4.23 -0.52
CA THR A 100 9.76 5.41 0.32
C THR A 100 9.14 5.01 1.65
N ALA A 101 8.11 4.16 1.63
CA ALA A 101 7.44 3.71 2.84
C ALA A 101 8.36 2.93 3.79
N ILE A 102 9.23 2.07 3.27
CA ILE A 102 10.16 1.28 4.10
C ILE A 102 11.25 2.17 4.69
N GLU A 103 11.88 3.00 3.85
CA GLU A 103 13.03 3.81 4.23
C GLU A 103 12.65 4.90 5.23
N ALA A 104 11.51 5.56 5.04
CA ALA A 104 11.08 6.65 5.91
C ALA A 104 10.48 6.18 7.24
N PHE A 105 9.78 5.04 7.26
CA PHE A 105 8.90 4.70 8.39
C PHE A 105 9.29 3.45 9.19
N TYR A 106 10.20 2.61 8.69
CA TYR A 106 10.62 1.45 9.47
C TYR A 106 11.27 1.88 10.80
N GLU A 107 10.77 1.30 11.89
CA GLU A 107 11.37 1.43 13.21
C GLU A 107 11.28 0.09 13.95
N PRO A 108 12.33 -0.31 14.69
CA PRO A 108 12.29 -1.50 15.53
C PRO A 108 11.05 -1.52 16.44
N ASN A 109 10.47 -2.70 16.61
CA ASN A 109 9.29 -2.94 17.46
C ASN A 109 7.97 -2.30 16.98
N ARG A 110 7.93 -1.65 15.82
CA ARG A 110 6.66 -1.21 15.20
C ARG A 110 6.10 -2.26 14.25
N ARG A 111 4.78 -2.48 14.34
CA ARG A 111 4.06 -3.37 13.42
C ARG A 111 3.50 -2.55 12.26
N ILE A 112 4.27 -2.46 11.18
CA ILE A 112 3.91 -1.68 9.99
C ILE A 112 3.32 -2.61 8.92
N SER A 113 2.23 -2.18 8.30
CA SER A 113 1.59 -2.88 7.17
C SER A 113 1.40 -1.91 6.01
N LEU A 114 2.04 -2.22 4.88
CA LEU A 114 1.86 -1.52 3.62
C LEU A 114 0.69 -2.15 2.88
N TYR A 115 -0.22 -1.34 2.34
CA TYR A 115 -1.29 -1.78 1.46
C TYR A 115 -1.14 -1.09 0.12
N VAL A 116 -0.82 -1.88 -0.90
CA VAL A 116 -0.62 -1.41 -2.27
C VAL A 116 -1.90 -1.61 -3.07
N TYR A 117 -2.38 -0.54 -3.71
CA TYR A 117 -3.58 -0.53 -4.54
C TYR A 117 -3.16 -0.19 -5.97
N GLY A 118 -3.44 -1.08 -6.93
CA GLY A 118 -3.07 -0.83 -8.33
C GLY A 118 -3.73 -1.79 -9.30
N ASP A 119 -3.74 -1.43 -10.57
CA ASP A 119 -4.25 -2.24 -11.68
C ASP A 119 -3.14 -2.78 -12.59
N GLU A 120 -1.99 -2.11 -12.65
CA GLU A 120 -0.92 -2.50 -13.57
C GLU A 120 0.51 -2.25 -13.07
N PHE A 121 1.50 -2.84 -13.77
CA PHE A 121 2.93 -2.64 -13.53
C PHE A 121 3.67 -2.41 -14.85
N THR A 122 4.10 -1.16 -15.07
CA THR A 122 4.80 -0.71 -16.30
C THR A 122 6.32 -0.93 -16.23
N GLY A 123 6.88 -1.12 -15.03
CA GLY A 123 8.33 -1.26 -14.83
C GLY A 123 8.95 -2.46 -15.58
N LYS A 124 10.25 -2.36 -15.89
CA LYS A 124 10.92 -3.26 -16.85
C LYS A 124 11.07 -4.70 -16.34
N SER A 125 11.31 -4.90 -15.04
CA SER A 125 11.67 -6.20 -14.48
C SER A 125 11.02 -6.45 -13.13
N ILE A 126 10.15 -7.47 -13.08
CA ILE A 126 9.57 -7.94 -11.80
C ILE A 126 10.67 -8.44 -10.87
N ARG A 127 11.69 -9.11 -11.41
CA ARG A 127 12.77 -9.70 -10.62
C ARG A 127 13.59 -8.62 -9.91
N GLU A 128 13.95 -7.56 -10.63
CA GLU A 128 14.72 -6.46 -10.05
C GLU A 128 13.98 -5.80 -8.88
N VAL A 129 12.69 -5.52 -9.04
CA VAL A 129 11.86 -4.96 -7.97
C VAL A 129 11.78 -5.92 -6.78
N VAL A 130 11.54 -7.22 -7.02
CA VAL A 130 11.48 -8.23 -5.95
C VAL A 130 12.80 -8.34 -5.20
N ASP A 131 13.92 -8.38 -5.92
CA ASP A 131 15.25 -8.53 -5.32
C ASP A 131 15.61 -7.27 -4.51
N TYR A 132 15.30 -6.08 -5.03
CA TYR A 132 15.52 -4.81 -4.34
C TYR A 132 14.65 -4.67 -3.08
N VAL A 133 13.34 -4.91 -3.18
CA VAL A 133 12.43 -4.85 -2.02
C VAL A 133 12.83 -5.88 -0.97
N THR A 134 13.28 -7.08 -1.37
CA THR A 134 13.77 -8.11 -0.44
C THR A 134 15.03 -7.64 0.31
N LYS A 135 15.91 -6.87 -0.35
CA LYS A 135 17.13 -6.31 0.24
C LYS A 135 16.80 -5.25 1.29
N ILE A 136 15.91 -4.30 0.98
CA ILE A 136 15.55 -3.22 1.92
C ILE A 136 14.60 -3.70 3.02
N ASN A 137 13.66 -4.59 2.72
CA ASN A 137 12.75 -5.22 3.68
C ASN A 137 13.31 -6.53 4.24
N ARG A 138 14.60 -6.54 4.58
CA ARG A 138 15.32 -7.74 5.03
C ARG A 138 14.67 -8.36 6.27
N LYS A 139 14.91 -9.65 6.48
CA LYS A 139 14.40 -10.34 7.67
C LYS A 139 15.18 -9.95 8.93
N ASN A 140 14.44 -9.74 10.02
CA ASN A 140 15.00 -9.53 11.36
C ASN A 140 15.53 -10.85 11.95
N LYS A 141 16.03 -10.81 13.19
CA LYS A 141 16.58 -11.97 13.91
C LYS A 141 15.57 -13.12 14.08
N ASN A 142 14.27 -12.83 14.05
CA ASN A 142 13.17 -13.79 14.15
C ASN A 142 12.73 -14.33 12.78
N LYS A 143 13.46 -14.03 11.70
CA LYS A 143 13.13 -14.37 10.31
C LYS A 143 11.84 -13.71 9.79
N GLU A 144 11.41 -12.62 10.41
CA GLU A 144 10.25 -11.82 9.99
C GLU A 144 10.70 -10.61 9.14
N PRO A 145 9.98 -10.22 8.08
CA PRO A 145 10.28 -9.00 7.33
C PRO A 145 10.10 -7.76 8.22
N LEU A 146 10.79 -6.65 7.89
CA LEU A 146 10.72 -5.40 8.66
C LEU A 146 9.30 -4.80 8.64
N VAL A 147 8.64 -4.85 7.47
CA VAL A 147 7.25 -4.46 7.28
C VAL A 147 6.48 -5.56 6.55
N ARG A 148 5.16 -5.62 6.75
CA ARG A 148 4.28 -6.48 5.95
C ARG A 148 3.82 -5.78 4.69
N ILE A 149 3.73 -6.50 3.58
CA ILE A 149 3.23 -5.94 2.31
C ILE A 149 1.99 -6.71 1.87
N HIS A 150 0.88 -6.00 1.80
CA HIS A 150 -0.41 -6.47 1.30
C HIS A 150 -0.73 -5.73 0.00
N ALA A 151 -1.57 -6.33 -0.83
CA ALA A 151 -1.94 -5.72 -2.09
C ALA A 151 -3.35 -6.07 -2.55
N ILE A 152 -4.01 -5.09 -3.15
CA ILE A 152 -5.32 -5.21 -3.79
C ILE A 152 -5.12 -4.90 -5.27
N GLY A 153 -5.40 -5.87 -6.13
CA GLY A 153 -5.33 -5.74 -7.59
C GLY A 153 -6.69 -5.41 -8.19
N PHE A 154 -6.77 -4.31 -8.91
CA PHE A 154 -7.99 -3.85 -9.58
C PHE A 154 -7.97 -4.32 -11.05
N PRO A 155 -8.95 -5.12 -11.51
CA PRO A 155 -8.91 -5.70 -12.86
C PRO A 155 -9.36 -4.70 -13.95
N VAL A 156 -8.89 -3.45 -13.91
CA VAL A 156 -9.28 -2.38 -14.86
C VAL A 156 -9.00 -2.79 -16.31
N MET A 157 -7.90 -3.52 -16.54
CA MET A 157 -7.54 -4.03 -17.86
C MET A 157 -8.56 -5.00 -18.47
N ARG A 158 -9.50 -5.56 -17.69
CA ARG A 158 -10.61 -6.35 -18.27
C ARG A 158 -11.59 -5.50 -19.08
N ALA A 159 -11.60 -4.19 -18.88
CA ALA A 159 -12.35 -3.25 -19.71
C ALA A 159 -11.59 -2.85 -20.98
N GLN A 160 -10.35 -3.31 -21.16
CA GLN A 160 -9.46 -2.94 -22.27
C GLN A 160 -9.17 -4.14 -23.20
N PRO A 161 -8.72 -3.89 -24.44
CA PRO A 161 -8.28 -4.94 -25.37
C PRO A 161 -7.18 -5.81 -24.78
N THR A 162 -7.09 -7.06 -25.26
CA THR A 162 -6.19 -8.11 -24.74
C THR A 162 -4.72 -7.68 -24.70
N ASP A 163 -4.29 -6.85 -25.65
CA ASP A 163 -2.91 -6.35 -25.76
C ASP A 163 -2.50 -5.49 -24.55
N PHE A 164 -3.45 -4.88 -23.84
CA PHE A 164 -3.21 -4.09 -22.62
C PHE A 164 -3.24 -4.94 -21.34
N GLN A 165 -3.58 -6.23 -21.40
CA GLN A 165 -3.65 -7.08 -20.21
C GLN A 165 -2.29 -7.48 -19.64
N HIS A 166 -1.22 -7.33 -20.42
CA HIS A 166 0.12 -7.77 -20.01
C HIS A 166 0.64 -7.03 -18.77
N THR A 167 0.40 -5.72 -18.65
CA THR A 167 0.83 -4.92 -17.49
C THR A 167 0.05 -5.28 -16.22
N GLY A 168 -1.23 -5.63 -16.34
CA GLY A 168 -2.03 -6.17 -15.23
C GLY A 168 -1.56 -7.56 -14.76
N ILE A 169 -1.20 -8.45 -15.68
CA ILE A 169 -0.59 -9.75 -15.34
C ILE A 169 0.75 -9.55 -14.63
N LYS A 170 1.56 -8.59 -15.08
CA LYS A 170 2.82 -8.22 -14.43
C LYS A 170 2.59 -7.71 -13.01
N PHE A 171 1.59 -6.86 -12.79
CA PHE A 171 1.24 -6.37 -11.45
C PHE A 171 0.84 -7.52 -10.52
N ALA A 172 -0.09 -8.37 -10.96
CA ALA A 172 -0.53 -9.51 -10.17
C ALA A 172 0.64 -10.46 -9.85
N SER A 173 1.54 -10.69 -10.80
CA SER A 173 2.73 -11.52 -10.61
C SER A 173 3.71 -10.91 -9.62
N LEU A 174 4.00 -9.62 -9.75
CA LEU A 174 4.84 -8.86 -8.82
C LEU A 174 4.26 -8.89 -7.41
N MET A 175 3.00 -8.49 -7.24
CA MET A 175 2.38 -8.35 -5.93
C MET A 175 2.14 -9.70 -5.25
N ARG A 176 1.82 -10.77 -5.98
CA ARG A 176 1.79 -12.13 -5.41
C ARG A 176 3.14 -12.53 -4.82
N LYS A 177 4.24 -12.24 -5.53
CA LYS A 177 5.60 -12.56 -5.08
C LYS A 177 5.99 -11.71 -3.87
N LEU A 178 5.77 -10.40 -3.92
CA LEU A 178 6.08 -9.49 -2.81
C LEU A 178 5.26 -9.81 -1.57
N CYS A 179 3.95 -10.03 -1.68
CA CYS A 179 3.11 -10.37 -0.53
C CYS A 179 3.59 -11.67 0.14
N LYS A 180 3.90 -12.71 -0.66
CA LYS A 180 4.40 -13.99 -0.15
C LYS A 180 5.72 -13.84 0.61
N LEU A 181 6.66 -13.04 0.08
CA LEU A 181 7.97 -12.86 0.71
C LEU A 181 7.90 -11.99 1.98
N ASN A 182 6.94 -11.08 2.04
CA ASN A 182 6.82 -10.08 3.09
C ASN A 182 5.65 -10.34 4.06
N GLY A 183 5.19 -11.59 4.16
CA GLY A 183 4.22 -12.01 5.18
C GLY A 183 2.86 -11.31 5.08
N GLY A 184 2.45 -10.93 3.88
CA GLY A 184 1.14 -10.35 3.60
C GLY A 184 0.34 -11.15 2.58
N THR A 185 -0.68 -10.51 2.01
CA THR A 185 -1.69 -11.17 1.18
C THR A 185 -1.98 -10.33 -0.05
N PHE A 186 -2.05 -10.99 -1.20
CA PHE A 186 -2.54 -10.39 -2.45
C PHE A 186 -3.98 -10.81 -2.68
N VAL A 187 -4.86 -9.83 -2.92
CA VAL A 187 -6.26 -10.03 -3.30
C VAL A 187 -6.47 -9.42 -4.68
N GLY A 188 -6.70 -10.27 -5.68
CA GLY A 188 -7.17 -9.82 -6.99
C GLY A 188 -8.69 -9.68 -6.97
N LEU A 189 -9.22 -8.49 -7.25
CA LEU A 189 -10.66 -8.29 -7.25
C LEU A 189 -11.32 -8.94 -8.47
N ASN A 190 -12.56 -9.41 -8.29
CA ASN A 190 -13.36 -9.97 -9.38
C ASN A 190 -14.05 -8.88 -10.22
N SER A 191 -14.18 -7.67 -9.67
CA SER A 191 -14.73 -6.47 -10.32
C SER A 191 -13.96 -5.25 -9.84
N PHE A 192 -13.81 -4.24 -10.70
CA PHE A 192 -13.30 -2.92 -10.34
C PHE A 192 -14.42 -1.87 -10.16
N ARG A 193 -15.67 -2.23 -10.50
CA ARG A 193 -16.89 -1.47 -10.18
C ARG A 193 -17.46 -1.95 -8.84
#